data_AF-A0A7X3S2E2-F1
#
_entry.id   AF-A0A7X3S2E2-F1
#
_cell.length_a   1.000
_cell.length_b   1.000
_cell.length_c   1.000
_cell.angle_alpha   90.00
_cell.angle_beta   90.00
_cell.angle_gamma   90.00
#
_symmetry.space_group_name_H-M   'P 1'
#
loop_
_entity.id
_entity.type
_entity.pdbx_description
1 polymer ?
#
loop_
_entity_poly.entity_id
_entity_poly.type
_entity_poly.pdbx_seq_one_letter_code
_entity_poly.pdbx_strand_id
1 'polypeptide(L)'
;MWLESHDLLLAREIARSIRASNGGLPAVKAIGLELKSRSCVQVSMNLTDYRQTPVYVAFEAVKRAAALKGVAVVKSELVGLIPQDAFVQAEGHDLQIDALMQAQTLEHRLKQCGLG
;
A
#
# COMPACT_ATOMS: atom_id res chain seq x y z
N MET A 1 2.94 2.90 2.79
CA MET A 1 3.18 2.30 4.12
C MET A 1 4.37 2.97 4.77
N TRP A 2 4.15 3.61 5.91
CA TRP A 2 5.15 4.42 6.61
C TRP A 2 5.92 3.51 7.56
N LEU A 3 7.24 3.61 7.55
CA LEU A 3 8.12 2.76 8.35
C LEU A 3 8.62 3.54 9.57
N GLU A 4 8.79 2.85 10.69
CA GLU A 4 9.44 3.38 11.90
C GLU A 4 10.96 3.48 11.71
N SER A 5 11.36 4.29 10.72
CA SER A 5 12.77 4.47 10.33
C SER A 5 12.94 5.77 9.55
N HIS A 6 14.18 6.23 9.50
CA HIS A 6 14.64 7.35 8.66
C HIS A 6 15.55 6.86 7.52
N ASP A 7 15.77 5.55 7.41
CA ASP A 7 16.70 4.96 6.46
C ASP A 7 16.05 4.77 5.07
N LEU A 8 16.38 5.66 4.15
CA LEU A 8 15.87 5.61 2.78
C LEU A 8 16.36 4.37 2.02
N LEU A 9 17.55 3.85 2.33
CA LEU A 9 18.06 2.64 1.70
C LEU A 9 17.23 1.44 2.13
N LEU A 10 16.90 1.33 3.41
CA LEU A 10 15.99 0.31 3.93
C LEU A 10 14.63 0.32 3.21
N ALA A 11 14.02 1.50 3.06
CA ALA A 11 12.75 1.61 2.33
C ALA A 11 12.87 1.21 0.86
N ARG A 12 13.98 1.59 0.19
CA ARG A 12 14.25 1.22 -1.20
C ARG A 12 14.48 -0.29 -1.36
N GLU A 13 15.17 -0.93 -0.42
CA GLU A 13 15.39 -2.37 -0.41
C GLU A 13 14.08 -3.14 -0.25
N ILE A 14 13.21 -2.71 0.66
CA ILE A 14 11.88 -3.32 0.82
C ILE A 14 11.08 -3.16 -0.48
N ALA A 15 11.02 -1.95 -1.04
CA ALA A 15 10.33 -1.69 -2.30
C ALA A 15 10.91 -2.51 -3.48
N ARG A 16 12.23 -2.71 -3.53
CA ARG A 16 12.87 -3.61 -4.50
C ARG A 16 12.39 -5.05 -4.31
N SER A 17 12.34 -5.55 -3.08
CA SER A 17 11.98 -6.94 -2.82
C SER A 17 10.54 -7.29 -3.22
N ILE A 18 9.61 -6.33 -3.15
CA ILE A 18 8.18 -6.60 -3.39
C ILE A 18 7.70 -6.30 -4.82
N ARG A 19 8.44 -5.51 -5.61
CA ARG A 19 7.95 -5.08 -6.94
C ARG A 19 8.20 -6.15 -8.01
N ALA A 20 7.25 -6.26 -8.94
CA ALA A 20 7.28 -7.22 -10.06
C ALA A 20 8.57 -7.11 -10.90
N SER A 21 9.05 -5.89 -11.16
CA SER A 21 10.25 -5.66 -11.98
C SER A 21 11.55 -6.20 -11.36
N ASN A 22 11.51 -6.68 -10.13
CA ASN A 22 12.63 -7.31 -9.44
C ASN A 22 12.24 -8.72 -8.94
N GLY A 23 11.26 -9.37 -9.56
CA GLY A 23 10.83 -10.73 -9.23
C GLY A 23 9.95 -10.83 -7.97
N GLY A 24 9.43 -9.69 -7.47
CA GLY A 24 8.48 -9.66 -6.36
C GLY A 24 7.06 -10.02 -6.81
N LEU A 25 6.07 -9.42 -6.15
CA LEU A 25 4.67 -9.70 -6.41
C LEU A 25 4.26 -9.24 -7.81
N PRO A 26 3.49 -10.07 -8.54
CA PRO A 26 3.01 -9.70 -9.87
C PRO A 26 2.07 -8.49 -9.78
N ALA A 27 1.99 -7.68 -10.84
CA ALA A 27 1.19 -6.44 -10.87
C ALA A 27 1.48 -5.41 -9.75
N VAL A 28 2.63 -5.50 -9.06
CA VAL A 28 3.06 -4.53 -8.05
C VAL A 28 4.24 -3.71 -8.56
N LYS A 29 4.08 -2.38 -8.54
CA LYS A 29 5.19 -1.42 -8.65
C LYS A 29 5.43 -0.82 -7.27
N ALA A 30 6.68 -0.67 -6.87
CA ALA A 30 7.00 -0.08 -5.57
C ALA A 30 8.30 0.74 -5.58
N ILE A 31 8.31 1.80 -4.78
CA ILE A 31 9.44 2.70 -4.56
C ILE A 31 9.59 3.03 -3.07
N GLY A 32 10.83 3.32 -2.65
CA GLY A 32 11.14 3.86 -1.32
C GLY A 32 11.28 5.38 -1.40
N LEU A 33 10.59 6.09 -0.52
CA LEU A 33 10.53 7.54 -0.47
C LEU A 33 10.91 8.07 0.91
N GLU A 34 11.54 9.24 0.93
CA GLU A 34 11.75 10.02 2.15
C GLU A 34 10.61 11.03 2.31
N LEU A 35 10.02 11.07 3.50
CA LEU A 35 8.99 12.05 3.87
C LEU A 35 9.64 13.17 4.69
N LYS A 36 10.22 14.16 4.00
CA LYS A 36 10.98 15.27 4.61
C LYS A 36 10.22 16.01 5.71
N SER A 37 8.92 16.22 5.54
CA SER A 37 8.08 16.95 6.50
C SER A 37 7.79 16.18 7.78
N ARG A 38 8.09 14.87 7.81
CA ARG A 38 7.72 13.98 8.92
C ARG A 38 8.90 13.18 9.44
N SER A 39 10.11 13.49 8.96
CA SER A 39 11.34 12.76 9.26
C SER A 39 11.07 11.27 9.33
N CYS A 40 10.61 10.64 8.24
CA CYS A 40 10.43 9.19 8.18
C CYS A 40 10.51 8.72 6.73
N VAL A 41 10.59 7.41 6.51
CA VAL A 41 10.59 6.82 5.18
C VAL A 41 9.33 6.00 4.92
N GLN A 42 8.99 5.87 3.64
CA GLN A 42 7.78 5.21 3.18
C GLN A 42 8.09 4.24 2.04
N VAL A 43 7.41 3.10 2.06
CA VAL A 43 7.23 2.27 0.86
C VAL A 43 5.92 2.69 0.19
N SER A 44 6.02 3.25 -1.01
CA SER A 44 4.88 3.56 -1.87
C SER A 44 4.74 2.49 -2.93
N MET A 45 3.50 2.09 -3.22
CA MET A 45 3.20 1.03 -4.18
C MET A 45 1.99 1.38 -5.04
N ASN A 46 2.06 0.98 -6.31
CA ASN A 46 0.93 0.98 -7.22
C ASN A 46 0.61 -0.48 -7.59
N LEU A 47 -0.62 -0.89 -7.34
CA LEU A 47 -1.15 -2.17 -7.77
C LEU A 47 -1.81 -1.94 -9.13
N THR A 48 -1.20 -2.46 -10.20
CA THR A 48 -1.73 -2.30 -11.56
C THR A 48 -2.87 -3.26 -11.87
N ASP A 49 -2.95 -4.36 -11.12
CA ASP A 49 -4.05 -5.31 -11.14
C ASP A 49 -4.23 -5.92 -9.74
N TYR A 50 -5.23 -5.43 -9.01
CA TYR A 50 -5.54 -5.87 -7.66
C TYR A 50 -6.14 -7.29 -7.62
N ARG A 51 -6.65 -7.81 -8.74
CA ARG A 51 -7.20 -9.17 -8.81
C ARG A 51 -6.08 -10.20 -8.86
N GLN A 52 -4.96 -9.84 -9.49
CA GLN A 52 -3.76 -10.66 -9.53
C GLN A 52 -2.97 -10.59 -8.22
N THR A 53 -2.80 -9.38 -7.66
CA THR A 53 -2.24 -9.21 -6.31
C THR A 53 -3.20 -8.37 -5.46
N PRO A 54 -3.97 -9.01 -4.56
CA PRO A 54 -4.85 -8.30 -3.64
C PRO A 54 -4.10 -7.30 -2.76
N VAL A 55 -4.79 -6.23 -2.37
CA VAL A 55 -4.21 -5.15 -1.55
C VAL A 55 -3.60 -5.69 -0.25
N TYR A 56 -4.30 -6.60 0.43
CA TYR A 56 -3.81 -7.20 1.67
C TYR A 56 -2.53 -8.01 1.48
N VAL A 57 -2.35 -8.66 0.32
CA VAL A 57 -1.14 -9.42 0.01
C VAL A 57 0.06 -8.48 -0.14
N ALA A 58 -0.12 -7.38 -0.87
CA ALA A 58 0.93 -6.38 -1.04
C ALA A 58 1.29 -5.69 0.30
N PHE A 59 0.27 -5.42 1.13
CA PHE A 59 0.46 -4.88 2.47
C PHE A 59 1.26 -5.83 3.37
N GLU A 60 0.83 -7.09 3.48
CA GLU A 60 1.51 -8.10 4.31
C GLU A 60 2.94 -8.38 3.83
N ALA A 61 3.20 -8.32 2.52
CA ALA A 61 4.54 -8.47 1.98
C ALA A 61 5.50 -7.36 2.46
N VAL A 62 5.05 -6.09 2.46
CA VAL A 62 5.84 -4.98 3.02
C VAL A 62 6.01 -5.11 4.52
N LYS A 63 4.94 -5.47 5.25
CA LYS A 63 4.98 -5.65 6.71
C LYS A 63 5.99 -6.72 7.10
N ARG A 64 5.99 -7.87 6.41
CA ARG A 64 6.96 -8.95 6.61
C ARG A 64 8.38 -8.51 6.27
N ALA A 65 8.58 -7.83 5.14
CA ALA A 65 9.90 -7.35 4.72
C ALA A 65 10.47 -6.30 5.68
N ALA A 66 9.64 -5.43 6.25
CA ALA A 66 10.03 -4.48 7.29
C ALA A 66 10.40 -5.19 8.60
N ALA A 67 9.58 -6.16 9.03
CA ALA A 67 9.84 -6.94 10.23
C ALA A 67 11.16 -7.74 10.16
N LEU A 68 11.49 -8.31 8.99
CA LEU A 68 12.78 -8.98 8.76
C LEU A 68 13.99 -8.04 8.88
N LYS A 69 13.77 -6.74 8.76
CA LYS A 69 14.79 -5.69 8.95
C LYS A 69 14.69 -5.01 10.33
N GLY A 70 13.86 -5.54 11.24
CA GLY A 70 13.68 -4.99 12.58
C GLY A 70 12.94 -3.65 12.64
N VAL A 71 12.15 -3.32 11.61
CA VAL A 71 11.40 -2.06 11.54
C VAL A 71 9.90 -2.33 11.48
N ALA A 72 9.11 -1.57 12.24
CA ALA A 72 7.66 -1.66 12.21
C ALA A 72 7.04 -0.81 11.08
N VAL A 73 5.86 -1.22 10.62
CA VAL A 73 4.97 -0.36 9.84
C VAL A 73 4.11 0.42 10.83
N VAL A 74 4.17 1.75 10.76
CA VAL A 74 3.45 2.64 11.70
C VAL A 74 2.01 2.85 11.25
N LYS A 75 1.81 2.98 9.93
CA LYS A 75 0.51 3.11 9.30
C LYS A 75 0.57 2.86 7.80
N SER A 76 -0.60 2.66 7.20
CA SER A 76 -0.75 2.71 5.75
C SER A 76 -1.70 3.83 5.33
N GLU A 77 -1.54 4.23 4.07
CA GLU A 77 -2.32 5.27 3.44
C GLU A 77 -2.60 4.78 2.03
N LEU A 78 -3.87 4.84 1.63
CA LEU A 78 -4.30 4.62 0.26
C LEU A 78 -4.40 6.00 -0.40
N VAL A 79 -3.81 6.11 -1.59
CA VAL A 79 -3.79 7.35 -2.37
C VAL A 79 -4.74 7.19 -3.54
N GLY A 80 -5.75 8.07 -3.64
CA GLY A 80 -6.71 8.07 -4.73
C GLY A 80 -7.98 7.26 -4.42
N LEU A 81 -8.58 6.68 -5.44
CA LEU A 81 -9.79 5.85 -5.31
C LEU A 81 -9.41 4.38 -5.47
N ILE A 82 -10.14 3.51 -4.79
CA ILE A 82 -9.99 2.07 -4.88
C ILE A 82 -11.34 1.45 -5.31
N PRO A 83 -11.35 0.43 -6.18
CA PRO A 83 -12.56 -0.29 -6.51
C PRO A 83 -13.18 -0.93 -5.27
N GLN A 84 -14.50 -0.94 -5.16
CA GLN A 84 -15.21 -1.57 -4.05
C GLN A 84 -14.85 -3.06 -3.90
N ASP A 85 -14.71 -3.78 -5.01
CA ASP A 85 -14.32 -5.21 -5.01
C ASP A 85 -12.97 -5.45 -4.33
N ALA A 86 -12.03 -4.49 -4.44
CA ALA A 86 -10.72 -4.61 -3.79
C ALA A 86 -10.80 -4.42 -2.26
N PHE A 87 -11.82 -3.69 -1.75
CA PHE A 87 -12.12 -3.65 -0.32
C PHE A 87 -12.72 -4.97 0.15
N VAL A 88 -13.67 -5.53 -0.60
CA VAL A 88 -14.30 -6.82 -0.27
C VAL A 88 -13.22 -7.92 -0.18
N GLN A 89 -12.26 -7.93 -1.10
CA GLN A 89 -11.13 -8.86 -1.05
C GLN A 89 -10.21 -8.68 0.16
N ALA A 90 -10.25 -7.53 0.82
CA ALA A 90 -9.47 -7.24 2.01
C ALA A 90 -10.29 -7.39 3.31
N GLU A 91 -11.56 -7.80 3.23
CA GLU A 91 -12.38 -8.07 4.42
C GLU A 91 -11.71 -9.13 5.32
N GLY A 92 -11.63 -8.85 6.62
CA GLY A 92 -10.92 -9.68 7.59
C GLY A 92 -9.42 -9.42 7.72
N HIS A 93 -8.84 -8.53 6.89
CA HIS A 93 -7.44 -8.11 7.00
C HIS A 93 -7.32 -6.68 7.55
N ASP A 94 -6.57 -6.51 8.63
CA ASP A 94 -6.24 -5.18 9.16
C ASP A 94 -5.10 -4.57 8.34
N LEU A 95 -5.48 -3.70 7.40
CA LEU A 95 -4.54 -2.97 6.54
C LEU A 95 -3.90 -1.76 7.24
N GLN A 96 -4.22 -1.48 8.51
CA GLN A 96 -3.75 -0.28 9.23
C GLN A 96 -3.99 1.01 8.44
N ILE A 97 -5.11 1.04 7.71
CA ILE A 97 -5.55 2.18 6.90
C ILE A 97 -6.25 3.16 7.84
N ASP A 98 -5.86 4.44 7.81
CA ASP A 98 -6.57 5.49 8.53
C ASP A 98 -8.08 5.44 8.17
N ALA A 99 -8.94 5.33 9.19
CA ALA A 99 -10.37 4.98 9.11
C ALA A 99 -11.25 5.90 8.22
N LEU A 100 -10.71 7.01 7.72
CA LEU A 100 -11.40 8.02 6.90
C LEU A 100 -11.63 7.61 5.44
N MET A 101 -11.35 6.37 5.04
CA MET A 101 -11.34 5.93 3.64
C MET A 101 -12.51 5.04 3.16
N GLN A 102 -13.54 4.80 3.98
CA GLN A 102 -14.76 4.14 3.48
C GLN A 102 -15.54 5.00 2.44
N ALA A 103 -15.24 6.31 2.32
CA ALA A 103 -15.87 7.23 1.37
C ALA A 103 -15.14 7.35 0.01
N GLN A 104 -14.16 6.50 -0.29
CA GLN A 104 -13.31 6.60 -1.49
C GLN A 104 -13.45 5.43 -2.47
N THR A 105 -14.58 4.71 -2.45
CA THR A 105 -14.88 3.78 -3.53
C THR A 105 -15.22 4.55 -4.80
N LEU A 106 -14.62 4.14 -5.92
CA LEU A 106 -14.88 4.75 -7.23
C LEU A 106 -16.38 4.72 -7.54
N GLU A 107 -17.03 3.61 -7.21
CA GLU A 107 -18.45 3.34 -7.43
C GLU A 107 -19.35 4.29 -6.65
N HIS A 108 -18.99 4.66 -5.41
CA HIS A 108 -19.76 5.64 -4.63
C HIS A 108 -19.67 7.04 -5.24
N ARG A 109 -18.49 7.44 -5.73
CA ARG A 109 -18.32 8.73 -6.41
C ARG A 109 -19.01 8.77 -7.78
N LEU A 110 -18.96 7.69 -8.55
CA LEU A 110 -19.68 7.60 -9.83
C LEU A 110 -21.20 7.70 -9.64
N LYS A 111 -21.75 7.07 -8.60
CA LYS A 111 -23.17 7.18 -8.23
C LYS A 111 -23.57 8.60 -7.82
N GLN A 112 -22.69 9.34 -7.14
CA GLN A 112 -22.95 10.74 -6.76
C GLN A 112 -22.88 11.72 -7.94
N CYS A 113 -22.14 11.39 -9.00
CA CYS A 113 -22.02 12.20 -10.21
C CYS A 113 -23.08 11.88 -11.29
N GLY A 114 -24.01 10.96 -11.04
CA GLY A 114 -25.10 10.64 -11.98
C GLY A 114 -24.69 9.84 -13.22
N LEU A 115 -23.58 9.10 -13.15
CA LEU A 115 -23.03 8.29 -14.26
C LEU A 115 -23.12 6.78 -13.99
N GLY A 116 -24.19 6.32 -13.35
CA GLY A 116 -24.41 4.90 -13.02
C GLY A 116 -25.80 4.42 -13.40
#